data_AF-A0A6A4F486-F1
#
_entry.id   AF-A0A6A4F486-F1
#
_cell.length_a   1.000
_cell.length_b   1.000
_cell.length_c   1.000
_cell.angle_alpha   90.00
_cell.angle_beta   90.00
_cell.angle_gamma   90.00
#
_symmetry.space_group_name_H-M   'P 1'
#
loop_
_entity.id
_entity.type
_entity.pdbx_description
1 polymer ?
#
loop_
_entity_poly.entity_id
_entity_poly.type
_entity_poly.pdbx_seq_one_letter_code
_entity_poly.pdbx_strand_id
1 'polypeptide(L)'
;MNEVRVLQSHFPEARVLICHFHVIKYLKEKRTKPEFGKVSSDDASQVDAAVHKMVYASSQEEYNSTRESLRGLCSRIGLEEFCKYFTKNWDSC
;
A
#
# COMPACT_ATOMS: atom_id res chain seq x y z
N MET A 1 16.73 -15.38 -9.47
CA MET A 1 16.50 -15.89 -8.10
C MET A 1 15.93 -14.72 -7.30
N ASN A 2 14.77 -14.85 -6.66
CA ASN A 2 14.15 -13.79 -5.85
C ASN A 2 14.59 -14.02 -4.38
N GLU A 3 15.06 -12.97 -3.68
CA GLU A 3 15.50 -13.07 -2.27
C GLU A 3 14.46 -13.74 -1.36
N VAL A 4 13.17 -13.48 -1.59
CA VAL A 4 12.08 -14.12 -0.84
C VAL A 4 12.08 -15.64 -1.02
N ARG A 5 12.35 -16.14 -2.23
CA ARG A 5 12.41 -17.59 -2.50
C ARG A 5 13.60 -18.25 -1.82
N VAL A 6 14.72 -17.54 -1.69
CA VAL A 6 15.91 -18.03 -0.97
C VAL A 6 15.61 -18.11 0.52
N LEU A 7 14.97 -17.09 1.09
CA LEU A 7 14.55 -17.12 2.50
C LEU A 7 13.57 -18.27 2.77
N GLN A 8 12.59 -18.48 1.90
CA GLN A 8 11.63 -19.58 2.02
C GLN A 8 12.29 -20.97 1.92
N SER A 9 13.32 -21.14 1.08
CA SER A 9 14.01 -22.43 0.96
C SER A 9 14.90 -22.76 2.15
N HIS A 10 15.52 -21.75 2.77
CA HIS A 10 16.42 -21.93 3.91
C HIS A 10 15.69 -21.88 5.27
N PHE A 11 14.55 -21.19 5.34
CA PHE A 11 13.78 -20.99 6.56
C PHE A 11 12.28 -21.24 6.29
N PRO A 12 11.87 -22.50 6.04
CA PRO A 12 10.50 -22.81 5.61
C PRO A 12 9.43 -22.44 6.65
N GLU A 13 9.78 -22.45 7.94
CA GLU A 13 8.89 -22.07 9.04
C GLU A 13 8.88 -20.55 9.33
N ALA A 14 9.77 -19.78 8.70
CA ALA A 14 9.85 -18.33 8.93
C ALA A 14 8.87 -17.58 8.03
N ARG A 15 8.20 -16.57 8.59
CA ARG A 15 7.40 -15.61 7.83
C ARG A 15 8.20 -14.35 7.55
N VAL A 16 8.33 -14.00 6.27
CA VAL A 16 8.93 -12.72 5.87
C VAL A 16 7.88 -11.62 6.07
N LEU A 17 8.17 -10.69 6.98
CA LEU A 17 7.34 -9.51 7.21
C LEU A 17 8.00 -8.29 6.56
N ILE A 18 7.18 -7.44 5.93
CA ILE A 18 7.67 -6.19 5.36
C ILE A 18 7.68 -5.12 6.44
N CYS A 19 8.79 -4.38 6.54
CA CYS A 19 8.94 -3.30 7.49
C CYS A 19 7.94 -2.16 7.22
N HIS A 20 7.13 -1.80 8.23
CA HIS A 20 6.13 -0.73 8.14
C HIS A 20 6.71 0.59 7.60
N PHE A 21 7.87 1.00 8.11
CA PHE A 21 8.55 2.22 7.66
C PHE A 21 8.83 2.20 6.15
N HIS A 22 9.33 1.07 5.64
CA HIS A 22 9.62 0.93 4.22
C HIS A 22 8.35 0.84 3.37
N VAL A 23 7.28 0.22 3.86
CA VAL A 23 5.98 0.19 3.15
C VAL A 23 5.44 1.61 2.95
N ILE A 24 5.37 2.39 4.02
CA ILE A 24 4.82 3.76 3.97
C ILE A 24 5.65 4.63 3.04
N LYS A 25 6.98 4.60 3.19
CA LYS A 25 7.90 5.35 2.33
C LYS A 25 7.74 4.94 0.86
N TYR A 26 7.73 3.64 0.58
CA TYR A 26 7.66 3.12 -0.78
C TYR A 26 6.33 3.45 -1.46
N LEU A 27 5.20 3.29 -0.78
CA LEU A 27 3.89 3.61 -1.35
C LEU A 27 3.74 5.10 -1.65
N LYS A 28 4.27 5.96 -0.77
CA LYS A 28 4.34 7.40 -1.00
C LYS A 28 5.14 7.74 -2.25
N GLU A 29 6.33 7.16 -2.40
CA GLU A 29 7.19 7.32 -3.59
C GLU A 29 6.57 6.70 -4.86
N LYS A 30 5.79 5.63 -4.73
CA LYS A 30 5.08 5.03 -5.85
C LYS A 30 3.98 5.92 -6.37
N ARG A 31 3.14 6.48 -5.48
CA ARG A 31 2.05 7.37 -5.88
C ARG A 31 2.56 8.60 -6.64
N THR A 32 3.72 9.15 -6.29
CA THR A 32 4.27 10.34 -6.99
C THR A 32 4.71 10.05 -8.42
N LYS A 33 4.73 8.79 -8.85
CA LYS A 33 5.17 8.45 -10.19
C LYS A 33 4.16 8.88 -11.25
N PRO A 34 4.60 9.51 -12.36
CA PRO A 34 3.71 10.04 -13.38
C PRO A 34 2.77 9.01 -14.00
N GLU A 35 3.16 7.72 -14.06
CA GLU A 35 2.32 6.65 -14.61
C GLU A 35 0.99 6.45 -13.87
N PHE A 36 0.86 6.95 -12.64
CA PHE A 36 -0.36 6.83 -11.85
C PHE A 36 -1.25 8.07 -11.89
N GLY A 37 -0.84 9.14 -12.58
CA GLY A 37 -1.55 10.40 -12.65
C GLY A 37 -0.98 11.48 -11.74
N LYS A 38 -1.53 12.70 -11.87
CA LYS A 38 -1.16 13.85 -11.04
C LYS A 38 -2.33 14.21 -10.13
N VAL A 39 -2.06 14.42 -8.85
CA VAL A 39 -3.05 14.84 -7.86
C VAL A 39 -2.59 16.09 -7.14
N SER A 40 -3.53 16.79 -6.51
CA SER A 40 -3.21 17.94 -5.65
C SER A 40 -2.37 17.50 -4.43
N SER A 41 -1.68 18.45 -3.80
CA SER A 41 -0.96 18.17 -2.55
C SER A 41 -1.90 17.69 -1.44
N ASP A 42 -3.11 18.23 -1.40
CA ASP A 42 -4.11 17.89 -0.38
C ASP A 42 -4.63 16.47 -0.58
N ASP A 43 -4.95 16.08 -1.81
CA ASP A 43 -5.36 14.72 -2.14
C ASP A 43 -4.22 13.71 -1.90
N ALA A 44 -2.99 14.09 -2.25
CA ALA A 44 -1.81 13.27 -1.96
C ALA A 44 -1.69 13.01 -0.45
N SER A 45 -1.81 14.05 0.38
CA SER A 45 -1.73 13.90 1.84
C SER A 45 -2.81 12.99 2.42
N GLN A 46 -4.04 13.03 1.88
CA GLN A 46 -5.12 12.13 2.26
C GLN A 46 -4.82 10.67 1.90
N VAL A 47 -4.24 10.42 0.72
CA VAL A 47 -3.79 9.08 0.32
C VAL A 47 -2.69 8.57 1.25
N ASP A 48 -1.69 9.40 1.57
CA ASP A 48 -0.61 9.04 2.51
C ASP A 48 -1.15 8.72 3.91
N ALA A 49 -2.10 9.51 4.39
CA ALA A 49 -2.74 9.30 5.69
C ALA A 49 -3.53 7.98 5.71
N ALA A 50 -4.25 7.66 4.65
CA ALA A 50 -4.98 6.39 4.53
C ALA A 50 -4.02 5.19 4.53
N VAL A 51 -2.92 5.26 3.77
CA VAL A 51 -1.86 4.22 3.78
C VAL A 51 -1.27 4.06 5.17
N HIS A 52 -0.91 5.16 5.84
CA HIS A 52 -0.36 5.13 7.19
C HIS A 52 -1.35 4.48 8.18
N LYS A 53 -2.63 4.87 8.13
CA LYS A 53 -3.66 4.31 9.00
C LYS A 53 -3.86 2.80 8.76
N MET A 54 -3.81 2.33 7.51
CA MET A 54 -3.88 0.90 7.22
C MET A 54 -2.68 0.13 7.79
N VAL A 55 -1.46 0.65 7.63
CA VAL A 55 -0.23 0.00 8.13
C VAL A 55 -0.22 -0.13 9.66
N TYR A 56 -0.82 0.83 10.36
CA TYR A 56 -0.94 0.84 11.82
C TYR A 56 -2.31 0.39 12.34
N ALA A 57 -3.15 -0.20 11.49
CA ALA A 57 -4.46 -0.66 11.91
C ALA A 57 -4.34 -1.70 13.03
N SER A 58 -5.14 -1.53 14.08
CA SER A 58 -5.14 -2.41 15.25
C SER A 58 -6.03 -3.64 15.09
N SER A 59 -6.91 -3.62 14.08
CA SER A 59 -7.81 -4.71 13.74
C SER A 59 -8.04 -4.83 12.23
N GLN A 60 -8.54 -5.99 11.81
CA GLN A 60 -8.91 -6.21 10.41
C GLN A 60 -10.05 -5.30 9.99
N GLU A 61 -11.00 -5.00 10.88
CA GLU A 61 -12.12 -4.10 10.61
C GLU A 61 -11.63 -2.67 10.34
N GLU A 62 -10.68 -2.16 11.14
CA GLU A 62 -10.10 -0.83 10.97
C GLU A 62 -9.34 -0.74 9.64
N TYR A 63 -8.56 -1.78 9.32
CA TYR A 63 -7.88 -1.90 8.03
C TYR A 63 -8.88 -1.87 6.88
N ASN A 64 -9.92 -2.72 6.91
CA ASN A 64 -10.92 -2.85 5.85
C ASN A 64 -11.68 -1.54 5.62
N SER A 65 -12.12 -0.89 6.70
CA SER A 65 -12.81 0.41 6.62
C SER A 65 -11.94 1.49 5.98
N THR A 66 -10.66 1.54 6.35
CA THR A 66 -9.70 2.49 5.78
C THR A 66 -9.40 2.16 4.32
N ARG A 67 -9.31 0.87 3.97
CA ARG A 67 -9.10 0.40 2.60
C ARG A 67 -10.23 0.79 1.67
N GLU A 68 -11.49 0.61 2.08
CA GLU A 68 -12.63 1.05 1.28
C GLU A 68 -12.65 2.58 1.10
N SER A 69 -12.27 3.32 2.14
CA SER A 69 -12.10 4.78 2.06
C SER A 69 -11.02 5.19 1.06
N LEU A 70 -9.88 4.49 1.04
CA LEU A 70 -8.81 4.71 0.07
C LEU A 70 -9.28 4.43 -1.36
N ARG A 71 -10.06 3.35 -1.58
CA ARG A 71 -10.63 3.03 -2.90
C ARG A 71 -11.55 4.14 -3.40
N GLY A 72 -12.46 4.61 -2.55
CA GLY A 72 -13.35 5.73 -2.88
C GLY A 72 -12.58 7.01 -3.18
N LEU A 73 -11.54 7.31 -2.40
CA LEU A 73 -10.66 8.45 -2.65
C LEU A 73 -9.96 8.34 -4.01
N CYS A 74 -9.34 7.19 -4.31
CA CYS A 74 -8.62 6.98 -5.57
C CYS A 74 -9.53 7.15 -6.79
N SER A 75 -10.76 6.64 -6.73
CA SER A 75 -11.75 6.81 -7.81
C SER A 75 -12.19 8.27 -8.01
N ARG A 76 -12.19 9.08 -6.95
CA ARG A 76 -12.60 10.49 -7.02
C ARG A 76 -11.49 11.38 -7.61
N ILE A 77 -10.23 11.04 -7.36
CA ILE A 77 -9.07 11.87 -7.71
C ILE A 77 -8.29 11.36 -8.93
N GLY A 78 -8.77 10.33 -9.61
CA GLY A 78 -8.13 9.77 -10.81
C GLY A 78 -6.84 8.98 -10.53
N LEU A 79 -6.76 8.29 -9.38
CA LEU A 79 -5.64 7.41 -8.99
C LEU A 79 -6.00 5.91 -9.08
N GLU A 80 -6.85 5.53 -10.03
CA GLU A 80 -7.31 4.14 -10.16
C GLU A 80 -6.16 3.17 -10.39
N GLU A 81 -5.17 3.54 -11.22
CA GLU A 81 -4.02 2.68 -11.51
C GLU A 81 -3.10 2.49 -10.30
N PHE A 82 -2.94 3.54 -9.46
CA PHE A 82 -2.26 3.39 -8.18
C PHE A 82 -3.03 2.45 -7.25
N CYS A 83 -4.35 2.59 -7.18
CA CYS A 83 -5.19 1.73 -6.34
C CYS A 83 -5.14 0.26 -6.79
N LYS A 84 -5.19 -0.01 -8.10
CA LYS A 84 -4.99 -1.35 -8.67
C LYS A 84 -3.62 -1.91 -8.33
N TYR A 85 -2.57 -1.08 -8.44
CA TYR A 85 -1.22 -1.47 -8.03
C TYR A 85 -1.16 -1.82 -6.54
N PHE A 86 -1.74 -0.98 -5.68
CA PHE A 86 -1.81 -1.24 -4.24
C PHE A 86 -2.54 -2.56 -3.95
N THR A 87 -3.73 -2.78 -4.52
CA THR A 87 -4.49 -4.01 -4.29
C THR A 87 -3.72 -5.26 -4.73
N LYS A 88 -3.11 -5.24 -5.92
CA LYS A 88 -2.38 -6.39 -6.47
C LYS A 88 -1.09 -6.72 -5.74
N ASN A 89 -0.39 -5.72 -5.21
CA ASN A 89 0.97 -5.89 -4.69
C ASN A 89 1.07 -5.82 -3.17
N TRP A 90 0.03 -5.37 -2.48
CA TRP A 90 0.04 -5.14 -1.04
C TRP A 90 -1.18 -5.72 -0.33
N ASP A 91 -2.38 -5.53 -0.87
CA ASP A 91 -3.63 -5.98 -0.23
C ASP A 91 -3.91 -7.47 -0.44
N SER A 92 -3.49 -8.04 -1.57
CA SER A 92 -3.73 -9.43 -1.93
C SER A 92 -2.66 -10.42 -1.43
N CYS A 93 -1.82 -9.99 -0.49
CA CYS A 93 -0.72 -10.80 0.06
C CYS A 93 -1.17 -11.71 1.20
#